data_AF-A0A3E2DCI8-F1
#
_entry.id   AF-A0A3E2DCI8-F1
#
_cell.length_a   1.000
_cell.length_b   1.000
_cell.length_c   1.000
_cell.angle_alpha   90.00
_cell.angle_beta   90.00
_cell.angle_gamma   90.00
#
_symmetry.space_group_name_H-M   'P 1'
#
loop_
_entity.id
_entity.type
_entity.pdbx_description
1 polymer ?
#
loop_
_entity_poly.entity_id
_entity_poly.type
_entity_poly.pdbx_seq_one_letter_code
_entity_poly.pdbx_strand_id
1 'polypeptide(L)'
;MMNKKAIAAFAAGATLLAGFAMATPAFAAVPRTVSTDEAKDDSFALKTLKAALKKAYDDADTAENEKTNAKAAATIVDENGDLLNKADYKLNDKGEVVKKADDSKDDAATKANTYREKLATYKAALEAVKTAEDAVNAATPKVEPSKDAKRVALAKLDEAKENLGKAQEAKDKAFAEADAAFNAKHEAENNLKAAQRALKDYQDENAKDKGSRAYNAEVESLKKVINEAKEALAAAKTKFADADKAFNEAATKFNKALSEYAGAYKNAQASKADVSTYPTPASLAPLSTDYKYGTNFVPSTTVQPGKPGAAKPGKPGQAAGQAGA
;
A
#
# COMPACT_ATOMS: atom_id res chain seq x y z
N MET A 1 27.29 42.39 17.47
CA MET A 1 26.42 42.73 16.32
C MET A 1 26.26 41.49 15.47
N MET A 2 25.05 40.90 15.49
CA MET A 2 24.74 39.64 14.81
C MET A 2 24.67 39.83 13.30
N ASN A 3 25.39 38.98 12.59
CA ASN A 3 25.54 39.01 11.15
C ASN A 3 24.22 38.61 10.48
N LYS A 4 23.62 39.57 9.77
CA LYS A 4 22.47 39.39 8.88
C LYS A 4 22.99 38.96 7.50
N LYS A 5 22.20 38.15 6.79
CA LYS A 5 22.22 37.86 5.35
C LYS A 5 22.92 36.55 4.94
N ALA A 6 22.12 35.50 4.74
CA ALA A 6 22.17 34.60 3.58
C ALA A 6 20.99 33.61 3.62
N ILE A 7 19.76 34.11 3.47
CA ILE A 7 18.62 33.29 3.03
C ILE A 7 18.04 34.04 1.83
N ALA A 8 18.55 33.71 0.65
CA ALA A 8 18.03 34.18 -0.62
C ALA A 8 17.78 32.95 -1.50
N ALA A 9 16.49 32.66 -1.67
CA ALA A 9 15.85 32.14 -2.88
C ALA A 9 16.50 30.95 -3.60
N PHE A 10 16.03 29.74 -3.27
CA PHE A 10 15.85 28.67 -4.26
C PHE A 10 14.45 28.82 -4.86
N ALA A 11 14.34 29.74 -5.82
CA ALA A 11 13.12 29.98 -6.61
C ALA A 11 13.48 29.83 -8.09
N ALA A 12 13.50 28.58 -8.59
CA ALA A 12 13.40 28.27 -10.01
C ALA A 12 13.19 26.75 -10.17
N GLY A 13 12.00 26.33 -10.60
CA GLY A 13 11.75 24.94 -10.98
C GLY A 13 10.32 24.44 -10.83
N ALA A 14 9.30 25.24 -11.15
CA ALA A 14 7.92 24.76 -11.17
C ALA A 14 7.08 25.49 -12.23
N THR A 15 7.42 25.29 -13.50
CA THR A 15 6.50 25.57 -14.62
C THR A 15 6.93 24.75 -15.83
N LEU A 16 6.36 23.55 -16.00
CA LEU A 16 5.55 23.17 -17.18
C LEU A 16 5.16 21.68 -17.10
N LEU A 17 3.94 21.40 -16.63
CA LEU A 17 3.13 20.31 -17.19
C LEU A 17 1.64 20.66 -17.01
N ALA A 18 1.22 21.74 -17.66
CA ALA A 18 -0.19 22.02 -17.87
C ALA A 18 -0.69 21.09 -18.99
N GLY A 19 -1.68 20.26 -18.69
CA GLY A 19 -2.47 19.60 -19.73
C GLY A 19 -2.81 18.13 -19.53
N PHE A 20 -3.31 17.72 -18.35
CA PHE A 20 -4.36 16.69 -18.27
C PHE A 20 -5.17 16.94 -17.00
N ALA A 21 -6.23 17.73 -17.15
CA ALA A 21 -7.31 17.79 -16.17
C ALA A 21 -8.11 16.48 -16.26
N MET A 22 -7.64 15.44 -15.56
CA MET A 22 -8.50 14.34 -15.14
C MET A 22 -8.78 14.54 -13.65
N ALA A 23 -10.05 14.40 -13.27
CA ALA A 23 -10.54 14.51 -11.91
C ALA A 23 -9.57 13.82 -10.94
N THR A 24 -8.89 14.62 -10.11
CA THR A 24 -8.02 14.14 -9.06
C THR A 24 -8.87 13.28 -8.13
N PRO A 25 -8.60 11.96 -8.01
CA PRO A 25 -9.19 11.18 -6.94
C PRO A 25 -8.78 11.87 -5.64
N ALA A 26 -9.72 12.08 -4.72
CA ALA A 26 -9.45 12.64 -3.41
C ALA A 26 -8.60 11.63 -2.61
N PHE A 27 -7.30 11.63 -2.85
CA PHE A 27 -6.32 10.84 -2.12
C PHE A 27 -6.06 11.46 -0.75
N ALA A 28 -5.63 10.62 0.19
CA ALA A 28 -5.52 10.94 1.61
C ALA A 28 -4.58 12.12 1.85
N ALA A 29 -5.03 13.05 2.71
CA ALA A 29 -4.21 14.15 3.22
C ALA A 29 -3.28 13.66 4.33
N VAL A 30 -2.10 14.26 4.39
CA VAL A 30 -1.10 14.12 5.44
C VAL A 30 -1.75 14.46 6.79
N PRO A 31 -1.55 13.60 7.78
CA PRO A 31 -2.11 13.74 9.11
C PRO A 31 -1.71 15.05 9.79
N ARG A 32 -2.70 15.79 10.30
CA ARG A 32 -2.49 17.07 10.98
C ARG A 32 -2.38 16.84 12.49
N THR A 33 -1.18 16.91 13.07
CA THR A 33 -0.95 16.64 14.51
C THR A 33 -0.93 17.89 15.40
N VAL A 34 -0.77 19.08 14.81
CA VAL A 34 -0.80 20.37 15.49
C VAL A 34 -1.81 21.27 14.79
N SER A 35 -2.68 21.95 15.55
CA SER A 35 -3.68 22.86 14.97
C SER A 35 -3.01 24.05 14.30
N THR A 36 -3.43 24.31 13.07
CA THR A 36 -3.04 25.50 12.30
C THR A 36 -4.01 26.67 12.49
N ASP A 37 -5.07 26.49 13.26
CA ASP A 37 -6.09 27.53 13.48
C ASP A 37 -5.55 28.64 14.38
N GLU A 38 -5.80 29.89 13.99
CA GLU A 38 -5.47 31.04 14.82
C GLU A 38 -6.42 31.14 16.03
N ALA A 39 -5.86 31.30 17.21
CA ALA A 39 -6.61 31.71 18.40
C ALA A 39 -6.58 33.24 18.57
N LYS A 40 -7.59 33.80 19.27
CA LYS A 40 -7.67 35.24 19.55
C LYS A 40 -6.45 35.77 20.32
N ASP A 41 -5.82 34.92 21.12
CA ASP A 41 -4.71 35.27 22.01
C ASP A 41 -3.34 34.83 21.44
N ASP A 42 -3.28 34.33 20.21
CA ASP A 42 -2.02 33.93 19.59
C ASP A 42 -1.13 35.15 19.33
N SER A 43 0.13 35.05 19.75
CA SER A 43 1.13 36.05 19.38
C SER A 43 1.35 36.08 17.86
N PHE A 44 1.76 37.23 17.33
CA PHE A 44 2.08 37.37 15.90
C PHE A 44 3.10 36.31 15.42
N ALA A 45 4.07 35.96 16.26
CA ALA A 45 5.05 34.91 15.98
C ALA A 45 4.39 33.52 15.88
N LEU A 46 3.48 33.18 16.80
CA LEU A 46 2.77 31.91 16.78
C LEU A 46 1.85 31.77 15.56
N LYS A 47 1.17 32.84 15.15
CA LYS A 47 0.37 32.87 13.91
C LYS A 47 1.22 32.62 12.67
N THR A 48 2.40 33.24 12.60
CA THR A 48 3.35 33.04 11.51
C THR A 48 3.81 31.58 11.43
N LEU A 49 4.08 30.96 12.58
CA LEU A 49 4.48 29.55 12.65
C LEU A 49 3.33 28.60 12.26
N LYS A 50 2.08 28.88 12.68
CA LYS A 50 0.90 28.11 12.28
C LYS A 50 0.62 28.20 10.78
N ALA A 51 0.82 29.37 10.17
CA ALA A 51 0.72 29.54 8.71
C ALA A 51 1.81 28.75 7.97
N ALA A 52 3.04 28.76 8.47
CA ALA A 52 4.14 27.95 7.93
C ALA A 52 3.86 26.44 8.06
N LEU A 53 3.33 26.01 9.21
CA LEU A 53 2.89 24.63 9.42
C LEU A 53 1.77 24.23 8.46
N LYS A 54 0.77 25.10 8.26
CA LYS A 54 -0.30 24.85 7.28
C LYS A 54 0.28 24.62 5.89
N LYS A 55 1.22 25.47 5.46
CA LYS A 55 1.91 25.31 4.18
C LYS A 55 2.68 24.00 4.11
N ALA A 56 3.42 23.64 5.15
CA ALA A 56 4.17 22.38 5.21
C ALA A 56 3.26 21.17 5.04
N TYR A 57 2.08 21.19 5.68
CA TYR A 57 1.10 20.13 5.48
C TYR A 57 0.55 20.08 4.04
N ASP A 58 0.19 21.22 3.46
CA ASP A 58 -0.34 21.28 2.09
C ASP A 58 0.72 20.83 1.04
N ASP A 59 1.99 21.16 1.27
CA ASP A 59 3.12 20.66 0.46
C ASP A 59 3.28 19.14 0.60
N ALA A 60 3.10 18.60 1.81
CA ALA A 60 3.20 17.17 2.07
C ALA A 60 2.03 16.38 1.48
N ASP A 61 0.79 16.91 1.52
CA ASP A 61 -0.39 16.37 0.83
C ASP A 61 -0.12 16.25 -0.68
N THR A 62 0.46 17.30 -1.26
CA THR A 62 0.81 17.32 -2.67
C THR A 62 1.84 16.24 -3.00
N ALA A 63 2.90 16.13 -2.19
CA ALA A 63 3.94 15.12 -2.39
C ALA A 63 3.43 13.68 -2.19
N GLU A 64 2.50 13.45 -1.26
CA GLU A 64 1.85 12.15 -1.07
C GLU A 64 1.04 11.73 -2.30
N ASN A 65 0.28 12.65 -2.87
CA ASN A 65 -0.50 12.42 -4.08
C ASN A 65 0.40 12.09 -5.28
N GLU A 66 1.47 12.85 -5.47
CA GLU A 66 2.44 12.60 -6.54
C GLU A 66 3.15 11.24 -6.36
N LYS A 67 3.57 10.92 -5.13
CA LYS A 67 4.13 9.62 -4.77
C LYS A 67 3.16 8.49 -5.10
N THR A 68 1.90 8.61 -4.69
CA THR A 68 0.87 7.58 -4.89
C THR A 68 0.60 7.35 -6.37
N ASN A 69 0.48 8.43 -7.16
CA ASN A 69 0.31 8.34 -8.61
C ASN A 69 1.53 7.68 -9.28
N ALA A 70 2.75 8.03 -8.88
CA ALA A 70 3.96 7.40 -9.39
C ALA A 70 4.06 5.91 -8.98
N LYS A 71 3.58 5.56 -7.79
CA LYS A 71 3.57 4.17 -7.30
C LYS A 71 2.71 3.26 -8.17
N ALA A 72 1.52 3.73 -8.54
CA ALA A 72 0.60 2.97 -9.39
C ALA A 72 1.22 2.60 -10.74
N ALA A 73 2.17 3.40 -11.24
CA ALA A 73 2.93 3.12 -12.46
C ALA A 73 4.17 2.23 -12.23
N ALA A 74 4.69 2.15 -11.00
CA ALA A 74 5.96 1.50 -10.67
C ALA A 74 5.77 0.04 -10.20
N THR A 75 5.81 -0.90 -11.15
CA THR A 75 5.48 -2.32 -10.92
C THR A 75 6.63 -3.18 -10.37
N ILE A 76 7.88 -2.71 -10.48
CA ILE A 76 9.08 -3.50 -10.14
C ILE A 76 9.71 -3.13 -8.80
N VAL A 77 9.10 -2.20 -8.06
CA VAL A 77 9.53 -1.77 -6.72
C VAL A 77 8.38 -1.92 -5.73
N ASP A 78 8.68 -2.04 -4.45
CA ASP A 78 7.71 -2.11 -3.35
C ASP A 78 7.34 -0.71 -2.83
N GLU A 79 6.61 -0.64 -1.72
CA GLU A 79 6.21 0.61 -1.08
C GLU A 79 7.38 1.43 -0.52
N ASN A 80 8.49 0.78 -0.17
CA ASN A 80 9.71 1.42 0.31
C ASN A 80 10.63 1.87 -0.83
N GLY A 81 10.27 1.52 -2.07
CA GLY A 81 11.06 1.75 -3.26
C GLY A 81 12.10 0.66 -3.52
N ASP A 82 12.07 -0.44 -2.79
CA ASP A 82 12.99 -1.55 -2.94
C ASP A 82 12.57 -2.46 -4.09
N LEU A 83 13.54 -3.08 -4.76
CA LEU A 83 13.27 -3.90 -5.93
C LEU A 83 12.50 -5.18 -5.58
N LEU A 84 11.33 -5.35 -6.20
CA LEU A 84 10.56 -6.59 -6.19
C LEU A 84 11.13 -7.61 -7.18
N ASN A 85 11.58 -7.16 -8.36
CA ASN A 85 12.19 -8.02 -9.37
C ASN A 85 13.71 -7.85 -9.42
N LYS A 86 14.41 -8.51 -8.48
CA LYS A 86 15.88 -8.48 -8.36
C LYS A 86 16.61 -9.38 -9.37
N ALA A 87 15.88 -10.19 -10.14
CA ALA A 87 16.45 -11.05 -11.16
C ALA A 87 16.88 -10.24 -12.38
N ASP A 88 16.00 -9.33 -12.82
CA ASP A 88 16.17 -8.55 -14.06
C ASP A 88 16.71 -7.14 -13.82
N TYR A 89 16.52 -6.61 -12.61
CA TYR A 89 16.87 -5.23 -12.26
C TYR A 89 17.84 -5.17 -11.08
N LYS A 90 18.67 -4.13 -11.08
CA LYS A 90 19.56 -3.78 -9.97
C LYS A 90 19.55 -2.28 -9.73
N LEU A 91 20.09 -1.87 -8.59
CA LEU A 91 20.49 -0.48 -8.38
C LEU A 91 21.90 -0.30 -8.96
N ASN A 92 22.10 0.76 -9.73
CA ASN A 92 23.44 1.18 -10.14
C ASN A 92 24.13 1.95 -8.99
N ASP A 93 25.38 2.36 -9.20
CA ASP A 93 26.17 3.10 -8.21
C ASP A 93 25.58 4.46 -7.83
N LYS A 94 24.64 4.97 -8.64
CA LYS A 94 23.89 6.21 -8.37
C LYS A 94 22.58 5.95 -7.61
N GLY A 95 22.31 4.70 -7.25
CA GLY A 95 21.07 4.31 -6.57
C GLY A 95 19.83 4.33 -7.46
N GLU A 96 20.01 4.28 -8.79
CA GLU A 96 18.93 4.21 -9.78
C GLU A 96 18.65 2.76 -10.17
N VAL A 97 17.38 2.44 -10.37
CA VAL A 97 16.96 1.17 -10.95
C VAL A 97 17.37 1.13 -12.42
N VAL A 98 18.10 0.09 -12.79
CA VAL A 98 18.54 -0.22 -14.16
C VAL A 98 18.39 -1.72 -14.42
N LYS A 99 18.38 -2.12 -15.69
CA LYS A 99 18.51 -3.54 -16.04
C LYS A 99 19.85 -4.09 -15.60
N LYS A 100 19.84 -5.33 -15.13
CA LYS A 100 21.05 -6.02 -14.67
C LYS A 100 21.98 -6.40 -15.82
N ALA A 101 21.42 -6.64 -17.01
CA ALA A 101 22.17 -7.12 -18.17
C ALA A 101 23.12 -6.08 -18.77
N ASP A 102 22.71 -4.81 -18.80
CA ASP A 102 23.37 -3.76 -19.60
C ASP A 102 23.29 -2.36 -19.00
N ASP A 103 22.81 -2.22 -17.76
CA ASP A 103 22.63 -0.95 -17.05
C ASP A 103 21.73 0.06 -17.76
N SER A 104 20.89 -0.42 -18.69
CA SER A 104 19.93 0.42 -19.39
C SER A 104 18.69 0.74 -18.54
N LYS A 105 18.03 1.86 -18.88
CA LYS A 105 16.74 2.28 -18.30
C LYS A 105 15.64 2.01 -19.32
N ASP A 106 14.87 0.94 -19.13
CA ASP A 106 13.62 0.74 -19.85
C ASP A 106 12.46 1.50 -19.19
N ASP A 107 11.26 1.34 -19.72
CA ASP A 107 10.04 1.97 -19.20
C ASP A 107 9.76 1.58 -17.73
N ALA A 108 9.97 0.32 -17.37
CA ALA A 108 9.76 -0.18 -16.01
C ALA A 108 10.78 0.42 -15.02
N ALA A 109 12.06 0.45 -15.38
CA ALA A 109 13.12 1.10 -14.62
C ALA A 109 12.89 2.61 -14.49
N THR A 110 12.42 3.26 -15.55
CA THR A 110 12.10 4.70 -15.54
C THR A 110 10.98 5.01 -14.55
N LYS A 111 9.86 4.27 -14.61
CA LYS A 111 8.73 4.44 -13.68
C LYS A 111 9.13 4.15 -12.23
N ALA A 112 9.97 3.13 -12.01
CA ALA A 112 10.51 2.84 -10.68
C ALA A 112 11.37 3.97 -10.12
N ASN A 113 12.23 4.58 -10.95
CA ASN A 113 13.03 5.73 -10.56
C ASN A 113 12.17 6.96 -10.25
N THR A 114 11.14 7.23 -11.07
CA THR A 114 10.17 8.30 -10.79
C THR A 114 9.47 8.09 -9.45
N TYR A 115 9.04 6.86 -9.14
CA TYR A 115 8.45 6.56 -7.83
C TYR A 115 9.44 6.83 -6.68
N ARG A 116 10.69 6.36 -6.80
CA ARG A 116 11.72 6.56 -5.77
C ARG A 116 12.02 8.04 -5.54
N GLU A 117 12.05 8.84 -6.60
CA GLU A 117 12.21 10.30 -6.51
C GLU A 117 11.04 10.93 -5.74
N LYS A 118 9.79 10.63 -6.14
CA LYS A 118 8.60 11.15 -5.44
C LYS A 118 8.50 10.69 -3.99
N LEU A 119 8.93 9.46 -3.70
CA LEU A 119 9.03 8.93 -2.33
C LEU A 119 10.05 9.73 -1.50
N ALA A 120 11.20 10.10 -2.08
CA ALA A 120 12.19 10.94 -1.41
C ALA A 120 11.65 12.36 -1.14
N THR A 121 10.95 12.96 -2.12
CA THR A 121 10.27 14.26 -1.95
C THR A 121 9.24 14.20 -0.82
N TYR A 122 8.41 13.15 -0.79
CA TYR A 122 7.43 12.96 0.27
C TYR A 122 8.10 12.84 1.66
N LYS A 123 9.18 12.08 1.78
CA LYS A 123 9.96 11.98 3.04
C LYS A 123 10.51 13.33 3.49
N ALA A 124 11.03 14.14 2.56
CA ALA A 124 11.51 15.48 2.88
C ALA A 124 10.38 16.42 3.34
N ALA A 125 9.20 16.33 2.71
CA ALA A 125 8.04 17.11 3.11
C ALA A 125 7.53 16.73 4.50
N LEU A 126 7.54 15.44 4.87
CA LEU A 126 7.22 14.99 6.22
C LEU A 126 8.18 15.54 7.28
N GLU A 127 9.48 15.58 7.00
CA GLU A 127 10.46 16.18 7.93
C GLU A 127 10.24 17.69 8.08
N ALA A 128 9.81 18.38 7.02
CA ALA A 128 9.45 19.80 7.08
C ALA A 128 8.20 20.03 7.95
N VAL A 129 7.18 19.17 7.83
CA VAL A 129 6.00 19.18 8.71
C VAL A 129 6.43 19.01 10.16
N LYS A 130 7.23 18.00 10.47
CA LYS A 130 7.71 17.73 11.84
C LYS A 130 8.47 18.92 12.42
N THR A 131 9.36 19.53 11.62
CA THR A 131 10.10 20.73 12.02
C THR A 131 9.16 21.90 12.32
N ALA A 132 8.13 22.10 11.50
CA ALA A 132 7.15 23.16 11.72
C ALA A 132 6.26 22.89 12.94
N GLU A 133 5.86 21.64 13.17
CA GLU A 133 5.13 21.22 14.37
C GLU A 133 5.92 21.52 15.64
N ASP A 134 7.21 21.17 15.67
CA ASP A 134 8.09 21.44 16.80
C ASP A 134 8.22 22.94 17.07
N ALA A 135 8.30 23.77 16.03
CA ALA A 135 8.36 25.22 16.15
C ALA A 135 7.07 25.81 16.74
N VAL A 136 5.90 25.37 16.27
CA VAL A 136 4.59 25.80 16.82
C VAL A 136 4.46 25.38 18.29
N ASN A 137 4.84 24.14 18.61
CA ASN A 137 4.78 23.61 19.98
C ASN A 137 5.71 24.38 20.92
N ALA A 138 6.93 24.70 20.49
CA ALA A 138 7.89 25.48 21.28
C ALA A 138 7.41 26.92 21.54
N ALA A 139 6.71 27.52 20.58
CA ALA A 139 6.20 28.89 20.65
C ALA A 139 4.83 29.01 21.36
N THR A 140 4.15 27.90 21.64
CA THR A 140 2.86 27.90 22.32
C THR A 140 3.05 28.12 23.83
N PRO A 141 2.49 29.18 24.43
CA PRO A 141 2.63 29.46 25.86
C PRO A 141 2.11 28.29 26.72
N LYS A 142 2.91 27.84 27.70
CA LYS A 142 2.49 26.84 28.69
C LYS A 142 1.60 27.50 29.75
N VAL A 143 0.33 27.73 29.42
CA VAL A 143 -0.70 28.07 30.41
C VAL A 143 -1.33 26.77 30.88
N GLU A 144 -1.61 26.64 32.17
CA GLU A 144 -2.27 25.44 32.68
C GLU A 144 -3.68 25.32 32.05
N PRO A 145 -3.93 24.26 31.28
CA PRO A 145 -5.14 24.16 30.47
C PRO A 145 -6.36 23.98 31.36
N SER A 146 -7.46 24.65 31.01
CA SER A 146 -8.74 24.55 31.72
C SER A 146 -9.27 23.10 31.71
N LYS A 147 -10.14 22.76 32.67
CA LYS A 147 -10.80 21.44 32.72
C LYS A 147 -11.55 21.11 31.42
N ASP A 148 -12.11 22.13 30.76
CA ASP A 148 -12.82 21.95 29.48
C ASP A 148 -11.87 21.61 28.33
N ALA A 149 -10.68 22.23 28.27
CA ALA A 149 -9.67 21.91 27.26
C ALA A 149 -9.19 20.46 27.37
N LYS A 150 -9.00 19.95 28.61
CA LYS A 150 -8.66 18.54 28.86
C LYS A 150 -9.75 17.60 28.34
N ARG A 151 -11.02 17.90 28.65
CA ARG A 151 -12.16 17.07 28.25
C ARG A 151 -12.33 17.02 26.74
N VAL A 152 -12.19 18.16 26.05
CA VAL A 152 -12.25 18.23 24.58
C VAL A 152 -11.11 17.45 23.93
N ALA A 153 -9.89 17.53 24.48
CA ALA A 153 -8.75 16.79 23.95
C ALA A 153 -8.92 15.27 24.11
N LEU A 154 -9.44 14.80 25.25
CA LEU A 154 -9.76 13.39 25.46
C LEU A 154 -10.89 12.89 24.55
N ALA A 155 -11.96 13.67 24.38
CA ALA A 155 -13.05 13.30 23.48
C ALA A 155 -12.57 13.11 22.02
N LYS A 156 -11.69 14.00 21.54
CA LYS A 156 -11.06 13.85 20.22
C LYS A 156 -10.13 12.64 20.14
N LEU A 157 -9.44 12.31 21.22
CA LEU A 157 -8.60 11.10 21.29
C LEU A 157 -9.44 9.82 21.26
N ASP A 158 -10.58 9.80 21.95
CA ASP A 158 -11.53 8.68 21.90
C ASP A 158 -12.09 8.49 20.49
N GLU A 159 -12.53 9.57 19.84
CA GLU A 159 -13.02 9.54 18.46
C GLU A 159 -11.95 9.02 17.49
N ALA A 160 -10.71 9.54 17.60
CA ALA A 160 -9.61 9.09 16.76
C ALA A 160 -9.25 7.62 17.01
N LYS A 161 -9.34 7.15 18.26
CA LYS A 161 -9.13 5.74 18.62
C LYS A 161 -10.19 4.83 18.00
N GLU A 162 -11.45 5.24 18.04
CA GLU A 162 -12.55 4.49 17.43
C GLU A 162 -12.37 4.41 15.90
N ASN A 163 -12.04 5.53 15.26
CA ASN A 163 -11.79 5.59 13.82
C ASN A 163 -10.58 4.74 13.41
N LEU A 164 -9.51 4.73 14.22
CA LEU A 164 -8.37 3.85 14.02
C LEU A 164 -8.77 2.36 14.12
N GLY A 165 -9.57 1.99 15.12
CA GLY A 165 -10.08 0.63 15.25
C GLY A 165 -10.87 0.18 14.01
N LYS A 166 -11.79 1.01 13.53
CA LYS A 166 -12.56 0.74 12.29
C LYS A 166 -11.67 0.62 11.07
N ALA A 167 -10.65 1.46 10.95
CA ALA A 167 -9.72 1.41 9.83
C ALA A 167 -8.83 0.15 9.89
N GLN A 168 -8.45 -0.30 11.08
CA GLN A 168 -7.72 -1.55 11.31
C GLN A 168 -8.55 -2.76 10.89
N GLU A 169 -9.81 -2.83 11.33
CA GLU A 169 -10.74 -3.91 10.92
C GLU A 169 -10.92 -3.97 9.40
N ALA A 170 -11.07 -2.80 8.75
CA ALA A 170 -11.20 -2.73 7.29
C ALA A 170 -9.92 -3.21 6.59
N LYS A 171 -8.75 -2.85 7.11
CA LYS A 171 -7.45 -3.30 6.60
C LYS A 171 -7.29 -4.81 6.75
N ASP A 172 -7.58 -5.36 7.92
CA ASP A 172 -7.50 -6.80 8.20
C ASP A 172 -8.42 -7.60 7.27
N LYS A 173 -9.64 -7.12 7.07
CA LYS A 173 -10.60 -7.74 6.15
C LYS A 173 -10.10 -7.72 4.71
N ALA A 174 -9.61 -6.58 4.24
CA ALA A 174 -9.11 -6.45 2.88
C ALA A 174 -7.86 -7.33 2.65
N PHE A 175 -6.99 -7.46 3.65
CA PHE A 175 -5.86 -8.37 3.58
C PHE A 175 -6.29 -9.84 3.51
N ALA A 176 -7.25 -10.27 4.34
CA ALA A 176 -7.75 -11.64 4.31
C ALA A 176 -8.34 -12.00 2.93
N GLU A 177 -9.02 -11.07 2.27
CA GLU A 177 -9.52 -11.24 0.90
C GLU A 177 -8.38 -11.33 -0.12
N ALA A 178 -7.36 -10.48 0.00
CA ALA A 178 -6.18 -10.50 -0.87
C ALA A 178 -5.34 -11.79 -0.70
N ASP A 179 -5.16 -12.28 0.53
CA ASP A 179 -4.46 -13.53 0.82
C ASP A 179 -5.23 -14.74 0.26
N ALA A 180 -6.55 -14.77 0.43
CA ALA A 180 -7.38 -15.81 -0.18
C ALA A 180 -7.28 -15.80 -1.71
N ALA A 181 -7.28 -14.62 -2.35
CA ALA A 181 -7.12 -14.49 -3.78
C ALA A 181 -5.70 -14.88 -4.25
N PHE A 182 -4.67 -14.57 -3.46
CA PHE A 182 -3.29 -15.01 -3.71
C PHE A 182 -3.19 -16.54 -3.72
N ASN A 183 -3.76 -17.20 -2.71
CA ASN A 183 -3.77 -18.67 -2.62
C ASN A 183 -4.53 -19.30 -3.81
N ALA A 184 -5.68 -18.73 -4.21
CA ALA A 184 -6.44 -19.19 -5.37
C ALA A 184 -5.68 -19.03 -6.69
N LYS A 185 -4.95 -17.91 -6.87
CA LYS A 185 -4.04 -17.73 -8.00
C LYS A 185 -2.96 -18.82 -8.00
N HIS A 186 -2.35 -19.10 -6.86
CA HIS A 186 -1.28 -20.08 -6.78
C HIS A 186 -1.77 -21.52 -7.05
N GLU A 187 -2.97 -21.85 -6.59
CA GLU A 187 -3.65 -23.11 -6.95
C GLU A 187 -3.91 -23.20 -8.46
N ALA A 188 -4.41 -22.13 -9.10
CA ALA A 188 -4.62 -22.11 -10.54
C ALA A 188 -3.31 -22.26 -11.35
N GLU A 189 -2.19 -21.70 -10.86
CA GLU A 189 -0.87 -21.91 -11.46
C GLU A 189 -0.45 -23.38 -11.39
N ASN A 190 -0.68 -24.04 -10.26
CA ASN A 190 -0.37 -25.45 -10.08
C ASN A 190 -1.26 -26.34 -10.96
N ASN A 191 -2.54 -26.01 -11.11
CA ASN A 191 -3.46 -26.73 -11.99
C ASN A 191 -3.05 -26.62 -13.47
N LEU A 192 -2.61 -25.44 -13.91
CA LEU A 192 -2.08 -25.27 -15.27
C LEU A 192 -0.83 -26.14 -15.49
N LYS A 193 0.11 -26.15 -14.53
CA LYS A 193 1.31 -27.00 -14.60
C LYS A 193 0.94 -28.48 -14.64
N ALA A 194 -0.04 -28.91 -13.84
CA ALA A 194 -0.52 -30.28 -13.82
C ALA A 194 -1.16 -30.69 -15.17
N ALA A 195 -1.99 -29.83 -15.76
CA ALA A 195 -2.60 -30.07 -17.06
C ALA A 195 -1.56 -30.15 -18.19
N GLN A 196 -0.56 -29.25 -18.18
CA GLN A 196 0.56 -29.30 -19.12
C GLN A 196 1.38 -30.59 -18.97
N ARG A 197 1.61 -31.03 -17.74
CA ARG A 197 2.29 -32.29 -17.45
C ARG A 197 1.48 -33.49 -17.94
N ALA A 198 0.17 -33.53 -17.70
CA ALA A 198 -0.70 -34.61 -18.18
C ALA A 198 -0.66 -34.75 -19.71
N LEU A 199 -0.66 -33.64 -20.44
CA LEU A 199 -0.47 -33.67 -21.90
C LEU A 199 0.87 -34.27 -22.28
N LYS A 200 1.96 -33.84 -21.62
CA LYS A 200 3.31 -34.35 -21.90
C LYS A 200 3.43 -35.84 -21.59
N ASP A 201 2.97 -36.27 -20.42
CA ASP A 201 3.02 -37.66 -19.97
C ASP A 201 2.20 -38.55 -20.92
N TYR A 202 1.01 -38.11 -21.34
CA TYR A 202 0.23 -38.83 -22.36
C TYR A 202 0.96 -38.98 -23.70
N GLN A 203 1.59 -37.90 -24.18
CA GLN A 203 2.35 -37.91 -25.44
C GLN A 203 3.57 -38.84 -25.39
N ASP A 204 4.26 -38.87 -24.25
CA ASP A 204 5.45 -39.71 -24.05
C ASP A 204 5.05 -41.20 -23.91
N GLU A 205 4.02 -41.51 -23.12
CA GLU A 205 3.55 -42.88 -22.88
C GLU A 205 2.89 -43.51 -24.12
N ASN A 206 2.21 -42.71 -24.95
CA ASN A 206 1.47 -43.17 -26.13
C ASN A 206 2.19 -42.82 -27.45
N ALA A 207 3.51 -42.63 -27.41
CA ALA A 207 4.29 -42.19 -28.57
C ALA A 207 4.18 -43.13 -29.79
N LYS A 208 3.93 -44.43 -29.57
CA LYS A 208 3.76 -45.44 -30.62
C LYS A 208 2.44 -45.31 -31.40
N ASP A 209 1.42 -44.72 -30.79
CA ASP A 209 0.08 -44.55 -31.35
C ASP A 209 -0.12 -43.17 -32.00
N LYS A 210 0.97 -42.39 -32.10
CA LYS A 210 0.98 -41.05 -32.64
C LYS A 210 0.47 -41.04 -34.09
N GLY A 211 -0.51 -40.18 -34.35
CA GLY A 211 -1.17 -40.06 -35.65
C GLY A 211 -2.46 -40.88 -35.76
N SER A 212 -2.76 -41.77 -34.80
CA SER A 212 -4.05 -42.43 -34.74
C SER A 212 -5.18 -41.44 -34.39
N ARG A 213 -6.41 -41.77 -34.81
CA ARG A 213 -7.60 -40.96 -34.51
C ARG A 213 -7.84 -40.83 -33.01
N ALA A 214 -7.68 -41.93 -32.25
CA ALA A 214 -7.86 -41.95 -30.81
C ALA A 214 -6.82 -41.08 -30.09
N TYR A 215 -5.54 -41.21 -30.46
CA TYR A 215 -4.47 -40.39 -29.93
C TYR A 215 -4.73 -38.89 -30.16
N ASN A 216 -5.07 -38.49 -31.40
CA ASN A 216 -5.33 -37.10 -31.72
C ASN A 216 -6.54 -36.54 -30.97
N ALA A 217 -7.60 -37.34 -30.77
CA ALA A 217 -8.77 -36.92 -30.01
C ALA A 217 -8.43 -36.61 -28.53
N GLU A 218 -7.63 -37.47 -27.90
CA GLU A 218 -7.23 -37.27 -26.50
C GLU A 218 -6.28 -36.07 -26.33
N VAL A 219 -5.34 -35.88 -27.26
CA VAL A 219 -4.48 -34.68 -27.28
C VAL A 219 -5.31 -33.41 -27.38
N GLU A 220 -6.34 -33.36 -28.22
CA GLU A 220 -7.24 -32.20 -28.31
C GLU A 220 -8.06 -31.99 -27.03
N SER A 221 -8.51 -33.07 -26.39
CA SER A 221 -9.18 -33.01 -25.07
C SER A 221 -8.24 -32.39 -24.01
N LEU A 222 -7.00 -32.87 -23.91
CA LEU A 222 -6.00 -32.35 -22.97
C LEU A 222 -5.60 -30.90 -23.26
N LYS A 223 -5.51 -30.51 -24.53
CA LYS A 223 -5.32 -29.09 -24.92
C LYS A 223 -6.49 -28.22 -24.47
N LYS A 224 -7.73 -28.71 -24.57
CA LYS A 224 -8.91 -28.00 -24.07
C LYS A 224 -8.81 -27.77 -22.56
N VAL A 225 -8.43 -28.80 -21.79
CA VAL A 225 -8.20 -28.69 -20.34
C VAL A 225 -7.10 -27.65 -20.02
N ILE A 226 -6.00 -27.62 -20.79
CA ILE A 226 -4.96 -26.60 -20.63
C ILE A 226 -5.51 -25.19 -20.87
N ASN A 227 -6.36 -25.01 -21.89
CA ASN A 227 -6.96 -23.71 -22.18
C ASN A 227 -7.91 -23.27 -21.07
N GLU A 228 -8.76 -24.16 -20.55
CA GLU A 228 -9.63 -23.90 -19.39
C GLU A 228 -8.79 -23.52 -18.15
N ALA A 229 -7.68 -24.20 -17.91
CA ALA A 229 -6.76 -23.87 -16.80
C ALA A 229 -6.08 -22.50 -16.99
N LYS A 230 -5.73 -22.12 -18.23
CA LYS A 230 -5.19 -20.78 -18.53
C LYS A 230 -6.22 -19.68 -18.27
N GLU A 231 -7.47 -19.88 -18.68
CA GLU A 231 -8.56 -18.94 -18.42
C GLU A 231 -8.82 -18.78 -16.92
N ALA A 232 -8.84 -19.89 -16.17
CA ALA A 232 -8.97 -19.88 -14.72
C ALA A 232 -7.81 -19.11 -14.04
N LEU A 233 -6.57 -19.33 -14.49
CA LEU A 233 -5.41 -18.59 -14.01
C LEU A 233 -5.52 -17.09 -14.31
N ALA A 234 -5.95 -16.71 -15.51
CA ALA A 234 -6.15 -15.31 -15.86
C ALA A 234 -7.18 -14.64 -14.94
N ALA A 235 -8.33 -15.29 -14.73
CA ALA A 235 -9.36 -14.80 -13.81
C ALA A 235 -8.86 -14.68 -12.36
N ALA A 236 -8.07 -15.66 -11.88
CA ALA A 236 -7.50 -15.62 -10.54
C ALA A 236 -6.46 -14.50 -10.38
N LYS A 237 -5.64 -14.23 -11.41
CA LYS A 237 -4.71 -13.10 -11.43
C LYS A 237 -5.44 -11.75 -11.33
N THR A 238 -6.53 -11.57 -12.07
CA THR A 238 -7.34 -10.35 -11.99
C THR A 238 -7.94 -10.17 -10.60
N LYS A 239 -8.56 -11.22 -10.05
CA LYS A 239 -9.12 -11.17 -8.69
C LYS A 239 -8.08 -10.81 -7.63
N PHE A 240 -6.89 -11.38 -7.71
CA PHE A 240 -5.79 -11.04 -6.80
C PHE A 240 -5.37 -9.57 -6.95
N ALA A 241 -5.24 -9.07 -8.18
CA ALA A 241 -4.88 -7.67 -8.42
C ALA A 241 -5.91 -6.70 -7.84
N ASP A 242 -7.21 -6.99 -8.00
CA ASP A 242 -8.29 -6.17 -7.45
C ASP A 242 -8.29 -6.20 -5.91
N ALA A 243 -8.10 -7.37 -5.30
CA ALA A 243 -8.05 -7.52 -3.85
C ALA A 243 -6.80 -6.87 -3.23
N ASP A 244 -5.62 -7.02 -3.87
CA ASP A 244 -4.38 -6.36 -3.44
C ASP A 244 -4.51 -4.84 -3.51
N LYS A 245 -5.18 -4.31 -4.55
CA LYS A 245 -5.50 -2.88 -4.64
C LYS A 245 -6.40 -2.44 -3.48
N ALA A 246 -7.46 -3.19 -3.17
CA ALA A 246 -8.35 -2.88 -2.05
C ALA A 246 -7.63 -2.92 -0.69
N PHE A 247 -6.71 -3.88 -0.49
CA PHE A 247 -5.86 -3.94 0.68
C PHE A 247 -4.96 -2.70 0.80
N ASN A 248 -4.30 -2.30 -0.29
CA ASN A 248 -3.46 -1.09 -0.31
C ASN A 248 -4.27 0.17 0.02
N GLU A 249 -5.48 0.31 -0.53
CA GLU A 249 -6.38 1.43 -0.20
C GLU A 249 -6.80 1.42 1.28
N ALA A 250 -7.07 0.26 1.85
CA ALA A 250 -7.40 0.12 3.27
C ALA A 250 -6.19 0.42 4.17
N ALA A 251 -4.99 -0.01 3.77
CA ALA A 251 -3.74 0.31 4.46
C ALA A 251 -3.46 1.81 4.48
N THR A 252 -3.71 2.53 3.37
CA THR A 252 -3.64 4.01 3.34
C THR A 252 -4.61 4.65 4.32
N LYS A 253 -5.88 4.20 4.37
CA LYS A 253 -6.88 4.71 5.32
C LYS A 253 -6.49 4.44 6.77
N PHE A 254 -5.95 3.26 7.06
CA PHE A 254 -5.41 2.92 8.37
C PHE A 254 -4.26 3.85 8.76
N ASN A 255 -3.27 4.07 7.89
CA ASN A 255 -2.13 4.96 8.17
C ASN A 255 -2.57 6.40 8.44
N LYS A 256 -3.59 6.88 7.73
CA LYS A 256 -4.24 8.17 8.01
C LYS A 256 -4.85 8.19 9.41
N ALA A 257 -5.67 7.20 9.75
CA ALA A 257 -6.32 7.12 11.07
C ALA A 257 -5.32 6.98 12.23
N LEU A 258 -4.24 6.21 12.04
CA LEU A 258 -3.17 6.03 13.04
C LEU A 258 -2.50 7.36 13.36
N SER A 259 -2.37 8.20 12.36
CA SER A 259 -1.70 9.47 12.49
C SER A 259 -2.63 10.57 13.01
N GLU A 260 -3.93 10.54 12.68
CA GLU A 260 -4.96 11.34 13.37
C GLU A 260 -4.98 11.00 14.87
N TYR A 261 -4.92 9.71 15.21
CA TYR A 261 -4.77 9.25 16.59
C TYR A 261 -3.49 9.78 17.24
N ALA A 262 -2.35 9.70 16.54
CA ALA A 262 -1.08 10.26 17.04
C ALA A 262 -1.17 11.76 17.34
N GLY A 263 -1.87 12.52 16.48
CA GLY A 263 -2.13 13.94 16.70
C GLY A 263 -3.03 14.21 17.89
N ALA A 264 -4.14 13.49 18.01
CA ALA A 264 -5.04 13.61 19.16
C ALA A 264 -4.33 13.24 20.47
N TYR A 265 -3.47 12.21 20.46
CA TYR A 265 -2.70 11.77 21.62
C TYR A 265 -1.70 12.84 22.08
N LYS A 266 -0.93 13.44 21.14
CA LYS A 266 -0.03 14.56 21.44
C LYS A 266 -0.81 15.78 21.97
N ASN A 267 -1.95 16.11 21.38
CA ASN A 267 -2.79 17.22 21.82
C ASN A 267 -3.33 17.01 23.24
N ALA A 268 -3.74 15.78 23.57
CA ALA A 268 -4.15 15.42 24.93
C ALA A 268 -2.98 15.58 25.93
N GLN A 269 -1.76 15.16 25.58
CA GLN A 269 -0.57 15.38 26.40
C GLN A 269 -0.24 16.87 26.59
N ALA A 270 -0.30 17.66 25.51
CA ALA A 270 -0.07 19.11 25.55
C ALA A 270 -1.11 19.81 26.46
N SER A 271 -2.36 19.33 26.40
CA SER A 271 -3.46 19.75 27.26
C SER A 271 -3.38 19.20 28.69
N LYS A 272 -2.29 18.54 29.09
CA LYS A 272 -2.14 17.93 30.43
C LYS A 272 -3.31 17.02 30.81
N ALA A 273 -3.91 16.37 29.82
CA ALA A 273 -4.86 15.31 30.04
C ALA A 273 -4.10 14.02 30.40
N ASP A 274 -4.72 13.17 31.21
CA ASP A 274 -4.18 11.84 31.50
C ASP A 274 -4.42 10.92 30.31
N VAL A 275 -3.33 10.49 29.67
CA VAL A 275 -3.36 9.56 28.53
C VAL A 275 -2.80 8.18 28.88
N SER A 276 -2.55 7.90 30.17
CA SER A 276 -1.89 6.67 30.62
C SER A 276 -2.65 5.38 30.25
N THR A 277 -3.96 5.47 30.05
CA THR A 277 -4.84 4.36 29.64
C THR A 277 -4.91 4.15 28.13
N TYR A 278 -4.25 5.00 27.34
CA TYR A 278 -4.29 4.96 25.89
C TYR A 278 -3.02 4.30 25.33
N PRO A 279 -3.15 3.39 24.35
CA PRO A 279 -1.99 2.81 23.69
C PRO A 279 -1.16 3.90 22.98
N THR A 280 0.16 3.77 23.02
CA THR A 280 1.01 4.73 22.30
C THR A 280 0.86 4.58 20.79
N PRO A 281 0.98 5.65 19.99
CA PRO A 281 0.92 5.53 18.54
C PRO A 281 1.93 4.54 17.96
N ALA A 282 3.14 4.49 18.53
CA ALA A 282 4.17 3.52 18.13
C ALA A 282 3.76 2.07 18.38
N SER A 283 3.04 1.79 19.48
CA SER A 283 2.55 0.43 19.80
C SER A 283 1.39 -0.04 18.93
N LEU A 284 0.79 0.87 18.15
CA LEU A 284 -0.33 0.56 17.25
C LEU A 284 0.09 0.47 15.79
N ALA A 285 1.35 0.78 15.48
CA ALA A 285 1.87 0.65 14.12
C ALA A 285 2.04 -0.85 13.77
N PRO A 286 1.43 -1.34 12.68
CA PRO A 286 1.57 -2.72 12.27
C PRO A 286 3.01 -3.02 11.83
N LEU A 287 3.48 -4.22 12.14
CA LEU A 287 4.78 -4.71 11.71
C LEU A 287 4.71 -5.18 10.26
N SER A 288 5.84 -5.10 9.55
CA SER A 288 5.96 -5.62 8.18
C SER A 288 5.78 -7.14 8.09
N THR A 289 5.79 -7.83 9.22
CA THR A 289 5.52 -9.26 9.35
C THR A 289 4.05 -9.61 9.43
N ASP A 290 3.18 -8.64 9.75
CA ASP A 290 1.78 -8.92 10.06
C ASP A 290 0.93 -9.21 8.82
N TYR A 291 1.38 -8.75 7.65
CA TYR A 291 0.66 -8.83 6.38
C TYR A 291 1.53 -9.47 5.29
N LYS A 292 1.68 -10.80 5.38
CA LYS A 292 2.45 -11.60 4.41
C LYS A 292 1.56 -12.64 3.72
N TYR A 293 1.44 -12.53 2.40
CA TYR A 293 0.67 -13.48 1.60
C TYR A 293 1.22 -14.91 1.70
N GLY A 294 0.32 -15.89 1.69
CA GLY A 294 0.65 -17.31 1.73
C GLY A 294 1.17 -17.79 3.08
N THR A 295 1.18 -16.92 4.10
CA THR A 295 1.40 -17.31 5.49
C THR A 295 0.05 -17.21 6.21
N ASN A 296 -0.35 -18.23 6.97
CA ASN A 296 -1.67 -18.30 7.61
C ASN A 296 -1.97 -17.03 8.40
N PHE A 297 -2.70 -16.10 7.78
CA PHE A 297 -3.17 -14.88 8.42
C PHE A 297 -4.25 -15.24 9.43
N VAL A 298 -4.05 -14.81 10.68
CA VAL A 298 -5.08 -14.93 11.72
C VAL A 298 -5.58 -13.52 11.98
N PRO A 299 -6.75 -13.13 11.44
CA PRO A 299 -7.33 -11.84 11.77
C PRO A 299 -7.60 -11.77 13.27
N SER A 300 -7.60 -10.55 13.82
CA SER A 300 -8.20 -10.32 15.13
C SER A 300 -9.62 -10.91 15.14
N THR A 301 -10.03 -11.52 16.27
CA THR A 301 -11.08 -12.55 16.43
C THR A 301 -12.51 -12.28 15.89
N THR A 302 -12.73 -11.18 15.17
CA THR A 302 -14.04 -10.71 14.70
C THR A 302 -14.25 -10.81 13.18
N VAL A 303 -13.22 -11.11 12.37
CA VAL A 303 -13.33 -11.09 10.90
C VAL A 303 -13.28 -12.51 10.33
N GLN A 304 -14.44 -13.08 9.98
CA GLN A 304 -14.50 -14.26 9.13
C GLN A 304 -14.47 -13.85 7.65
N PRO A 305 -13.50 -14.31 6.85
CA PRO A 305 -13.50 -14.05 5.41
C PRO A 305 -14.71 -14.72 4.75
N GLY A 306 -15.36 -14.00 3.83
CA GLY A 306 -16.34 -14.57 2.93
C GLY A 306 -15.68 -15.63 2.06
N LYS A 307 -16.21 -16.85 2.09
CA LYS A 307 -15.71 -17.99 1.31
C LYS A 307 -15.49 -17.56 -0.15
N PRO A 308 -14.26 -17.66 -0.70
CA PRO A 308 -14.06 -17.49 -2.13
C PRO A 308 -14.99 -18.45 -2.84
N GLY A 309 -15.88 -17.93 -3.70
CA GLY A 309 -16.79 -18.75 -4.48
C GLY A 309 -16.00 -19.83 -5.18
N ALA A 310 -16.19 -21.08 -4.75
CA ALA A 310 -15.46 -22.22 -5.24
C ALA A 310 -15.54 -22.24 -6.77
N ALA A 311 -14.40 -21.98 -7.43
CA ALA A 311 -14.24 -22.42 -8.79
C ALA A 311 -14.41 -23.95 -8.73
N LYS A 312 -15.52 -24.42 -9.28
CA LYS A 312 -15.93 -25.81 -9.26
C LYS A 312 -14.70 -26.67 -9.63
N PRO A 313 -14.25 -27.60 -8.76
CA PRO A 313 -13.15 -28.47 -9.11
C PRO A 313 -13.53 -29.21 -10.39
N GLY A 314 -12.75 -29.02 -11.46
CA GLY A 314 -12.73 -30.01 -12.53
C GLY A 314 -12.41 -31.34 -11.87
N LYS A 315 -13.35 -32.28 -11.90
CA LYS A 315 -13.22 -33.59 -11.23
C LYS A 315 -11.84 -34.20 -11.51
N PRO A 316 -11.06 -34.58 -10.49
CA PRO A 316 -9.91 -35.43 -10.69
C PRO A 316 -10.41 -36.85 -11.00
N GLY A 317 -10.05 -37.36 -12.19
CA GLY A 317 -10.04 -38.79 -12.52
C GLY A 317 -11.39 -39.48 -12.74
N GLN A 318 -11.66 -39.88 -13.99
CA GLN A 318 -12.30 -41.18 -14.24
C GLN A 318 -11.48 -41.90 -15.31
N ALA A 319 -10.70 -42.87 -14.86
CA ALA A 319 -10.21 -43.94 -15.71
C ALA A 319 -11.41 -44.54 -16.46
N ALA A 320 -11.32 -44.60 -17.78
CA ALA A 320 -12.23 -45.40 -18.58
C ALA A 320 -11.96 -46.89 -18.25
N GLY A 321 -12.99 -47.58 -17.74
CA GLY A 321 -12.96 -49.02 -17.46
C GLY A 321 -12.47 -49.81 -18.66
N GLN A 322 -11.68 -50.87 -18.46
CA GLN A 322 -12.26 -52.21 -18.25
C GLN A 322 -13.54 -52.42 -19.06
N ALA A 323 -13.38 -52.90 -20.29
CA ALA A 323 -14.33 -53.83 -20.89
C ALA A 323 -13.68 -55.22 -20.81
N GLY A 324 -14.28 -56.10 -20.00
CA GLY A 324 -14.04 -57.54 -20.06
C GLY A 324 -15.11 -58.22 -20.91
N ALA A 325 -14.74 -59.39 -21.45
CA ALA A 325 -15.53 -60.34 -22.25
C ALA A 325 -15.82 -59.94 -23.70
#